data_AF-A0A383VQS3-F1
#
_entry.id   AF-A0A383VQS3-F1
#
_cell.length_a   1.000
_cell.length_b   1.000
_cell.length_c   1.000
_cell.angle_alpha   90.00
_cell.angle_beta   90.00
_cell.angle_gamma   90.00
#
_symmetry.space_group_name_H-M   'P 1'
#
loop_
_entity.id
_entity.type
_entity.pdbx_description
1 polymer ?
#
loop_
_entity_poly.entity_id
_entity_poly.type
_entity_poly.pdbx_seq_one_letter_code
_entity_poly.pdbx_strand_id
1 'polypeptide(L)'
;MGSREGMVAFCKGIQLACAVGSYIRPEPGVTAGYGDEVIFADGTFIDGSTAELSADGPIRPPYVVYCQGGTHWTHWALAVESALVSLAEAGVVPPAAAAAGDSSSSSSSSSAELQEEQAVLVC
;
A
#
# COMPACT_ATOMS: atom_id res chain seq x y z
N MET A 1 -8.08 9.56 1.52
CA MET A 1 -7.08 9.64 2.60
C MET A 1 -7.37 10.77 3.59
N GLY A 2 -8.21 11.76 3.28
CA GLY A 2 -8.70 12.74 4.26
C GLY A 2 -7.70 13.85 4.62
N SER A 3 -6.41 13.62 4.46
CA SER A 3 -5.34 14.62 4.61
C SER A 3 -4.24 14.44 3.56
N ARG A 4 -3.44 15.51 3.36
CA ARG A 4 -2.26 15.48 2.49
C ARG A 4 -1.23 14.48 3.01
N GLU A 5 -1.04 14.45 4.32
CA GLU A 5 -0.09 13.59 5.01
C GLU A 5 -0.46 12.12 4.83
N GLY A 6 -1.74 11.78 4.97
CA GLY A 6 -2.21 10.41 4.75
C GLY A 6 -2.06 9.93 3.32
N MET A 7 -2.29 10.81 2.34
CA MET A 7 -2.07 10.50 0.93
C MET A 7 -0.59 10.28 0.61
N VAL A 8 0.28 11.15 1.09
CA VAL A 8 1.73 11.02 0.90
C VAL A 8 2.26 9.75 1.60
N ALA A 9 1.79 9.46 2.81
CA ALA A 9 2.17 8.26 3.56
C ALA A 9 1.71 6.97 2.84
N PHE A 10 0.49 6.94 2.32
CA PHE A 10 -0.01 5.81 1.55
C PHE A 10 0.83 5.54 0.30
N CYS A 11 1.05 6.56 -0.54
CA CYS A 11 1.87 6.40 -1.75
C CYS A 11 3.32 6.01 -1.43
N LYS A 12 3.90 6.51 -0.33
CA LYS A 12 5.21 6.07 0.16
C LYS A 12 5.23 4.58 0.49
N GLY A 13 4.21 4.07 1.17
CA GLY A 13 4.10 2.65 1.48
C GLY A 13 3.95 1.77 0.23
N ILE A 14 3.16 2.22 -0.76
CA ILE A 14 3.06 1.52 -2.05
C ILE A 14 4.42 1.51 -2.75
N GLN A 15 5.13 2.64 -2.83
CA GLN A 15 6.45 2.72 -3.47
C GLN A 15 7.46 1.78 -2.78
N LEU A 16 7.45 1.69 -1.46
CA LEU A 16 8.34 0.79 -0.71
C LEU A 16 8.11 -0.69 -1.08
N ALA A 17 6.90 -1.06 -1.48
CA ALA A 17 6.56 -2.40 -1.91
C ALA A 17 6.78 -2.65 -3.42
N CYS A 18 7.12 -1.64 -4.21
CA CYS A 18 7.37 -1.79 -5.64
C CYS A 18 8.61 -2.64 -5.95
N ALA A 19 8.60 -3.34 -7.10
CA ALA A 19 9.72 -4.19 -7.50
C ALA A 19 10.95 -3.38 -7.95
N VAL A 20 10.71 -2.22 -8.55
CA VAL A 20 11.75 -1.29 -9.03
C VAL A 20 11.64 0.01 -8.23
N GLY A 21 12.78 0.61 -7.89
CA GLY A 21 12.80 1.95 -7.27
C GLY A 21 12.18 2.03 -5.88
N SER A 22 12.08 0.93 -5.13
CA SER A 22 11.47 0.93 -3.78
C SER A 22 12.20 1.79 -2.75
N TYR A 23 13.48 2.10 -2.97
CA TYR A 23 14.25 3.01 -2.13
C TYR A 23 13.94 4.50 -2.40
N ILE A 24 13.20 4.81 -3.46
CA ILE A 24 12.83 6.18 -3.83
C ILE A 24 11.64 6.61 -2.97
N ARG A 25 11.70 7.84 -2.46
CA ARG A 25 10.64 8.45 -1.65
C ARG A 25 9.79 9.32 -2.55
N PRO A 26 8.53 8.98 -2.84
CA PRO A 26 7.68 9.82 -3.67
C PRO A 26 7.30 11.11 -2.93
N GLU A 27 7.29 12.20 -3.68
CA GLU A 27 6.92 13.54 -3.20
C GLU A 27 5.93 14.17 -4.20
N PRO A 28 4.96 14.98 -3.71
CA PRO A 28 4.11 15.77 -4.59
C PRO A 28 4.89 16.68 -5.53
N GLY A 29 4.50 16.72 -6.80
CA GLY A 29 5.13 17.57 -7.80
C GLY A 29 4.13 18.10 -8.84
N VAL A 30 4.56 19.13 -9.57
CA VAL A 30 3.80 19.68 -10.69
C VAL A 30 4.08 18.85 -11.94
N THR A 31 3.02 18.29 -12.53
CA THR A 31 3.10 17.48 -13.75
C THR A 31 2.32 18.17 -14.86
N ALA A 32 2.90 18.24 -16.06
CA ALA A 32 2.24 18.82 -17.22
C ALA A 32 0.90 18.13 -17.49
N GLY A 33 -0.16 18.92 -17.70
CA GLY A 33 -1.52 18.41 -17.92
C GLY A 33 -2.37 18.28 -16.66
N TYR A 34 -1.78 18.38 -15.46
CA TYR A 34 -2.52 18.41 -14.20
C TYR A 34 -2.66 19.84 -13.67
N GLY A 35 -3.84 20.17 -13.14
CA GLY A 35 -4.13 21.48 -12.55
C GLY A 35 -3.64 21.63 -11.10
N ASP A 36 -3.36 20.53 -10.43
CA ASP A 36 -2.89 20.45 -9.04
C ASP A 36 -1.57 19.65 -8.99
N GLU A 37 -0.83 19.75 -7.88
CA GLU A 37 0.27 18.82 -7.63
C GLU A 37 -0.25 17.39 -7.61
N VAL A 38 0.54 16.45 -8.11
CA VAL A 38 0.21 15.02 -8.13
C VAL A 38 1.36 14.27 -7.46
N ILE A 39 1.03 13.20 -6.75
CA ILE A 39 2.01 12.24 -6.25
C ILE A 39 1.85 10.93 -7.03
N PHE A 40 2.96 10.28 -7.34
CA PHE A 40 3.02 9.01 -8.03
C PHE A 40 3.85 8.02 -7.23
N ALA A 41 3.35 6.81 -7.10
CA ALA A 41 4.12 5.63 -6.73
C ALA A 41 4.06 4.65 -7.91
N ASP A 42 5.11 4.63 -8.70
CA ASP A 42 5.21 4.01 -10.03
C ASP A 42 6.52 3.23 -10.20
N GLY A 43 6.92 2.49 -9.17
CA GLY A 43 8.10 1.61 -9.19
C GLY A 43 7.93 0.35 -10.07
N THR A 44 7.62 0.55 -11.35
CA THR A 44 7.27 -0.46 -12.34
C THR A 44 8.47 -0.83 -13.23
N PHE A 45 8.45 -2.00 -13.84
CA PHE A 45 9.49 -2.43 -14.78
C PHE A 45 9.43 -1.65 -16.10
N ILE A 46 8.21 -1.39 -16.57
CA ILE A 46 7.97 -0.52 -17.72
C ILE A 46 7.50 0.84 -17.19
N ASP A 47 8.16 1.90 -17.64
CA ASP A 47 7.89 3.26 -17.18
C ASP A 47 6.42 3.67 -17.46
N GLY A 48 5.74 4.17 -16.43
CA GLY A 48 4.32 4.54 -16.49
C GLY A 48 3.33 3.38 -16.69
N SER A 49 3.74 2.13 -16.47
CA SER A 49 2.87 0.95 -16.62
C SER A 49 1.77 0.93 -15.58
N THR A 50 0.52 1.03 -16.03
CA THR A 50 -0.65 0.87 -15.16
C THR A 50 -1.11 -0.59 -15.07
N ALA A 51 -0.54 -1.51 -15.85
CA ALA A 51 -0.79 -2.94 -15.64
C ALA A 51 -0.05 -3.47 -14.40
N GLU A 52 1.05 -2.81 -14.03
CA GLU A 52 1.81 -3.09 -12.81
C GLU A 52 1.28 -2.27 -11.63
N LEU A 53 1.60 -2.71 -10.42
CA LEU A 53 1.12 -2.07 -9.19
C LEU A 53 1.61 -0.62 -9.15
N SER A 54 0.66 0.30 -9.03
CA SER A 54 0.93 1.74 -8.91
C SER A 54 -0.16 2.44 -8.09
N ALA A 55 0.19 3.58 -7.53
CA ALA A 55 -0.75 4.43 -6.81
C ALA A 55 -0.46 5.92 -7.03
N ASP A 56 -1.47 6.67 -7.47
CA ASP A 56 -1.32 8.09 -7.73
C ASP A 56 -2.59 8.89 -7.41
N GLY A 57 -2.47 10.22 -7.40
CA GLY A 57 -3.62 11.10 -7.34
C GLY A 57 -3.27 12.56 -7.10
N PRO A 58 -4.21 13.48 -7.37
CA PRO A 58 -4.00 14.90 -7.17
C PRO A 58 -4.03 15.27 -5.67
N ILE A 59 -3.10 16.11 -5.25
CA ILE A 59 -2.99 16.65 -3.90
C ILE A 59 -4.02 17.77 -3.71
N ARG A 60 -5.27 17.35 -3.58
CA ARG A 60 -6.39 18.22 -3.22
C ARG A 60 -7.44 17.45 -2.44
N PRO A 61 -8.25 18.12 -1.60
CA PRO A 61 -9.38 17.47 -0.95
C PRO A 61 -10.31 16.75 -1.94
N PRO A 62 -10.79 15.53 -1.65
CA PRO A 62 -10.66 14.79 -0.37
C PRO A 62 -9.44 13.86 -0.26
N TYR A 63 -8.37 14.16 -1.01
CA TYR A 63 -7.11 13.40 -1.07
C TYR A 63 -7.35 11.95 -1.49
N VAL A 64 -7.87 11.81 -2.71
CA VAL A 64 -8.20 10.52 -3.32
C VAL A 64 -6.94 9.94 -3.94
N VAL A 65 -6.68 8.67 -3.66
CA VAL A 65 -5.63 7.88 -4.31
C VAL A 65 -6.29 6.84 -5.19
N TYR A 66 -5.83 6.74 -6.43
CA TYR A 66 -6.13 5.64 -7.34
C TYR A 66 -5.00 4.63 -7.21
N CYS A 67 -5.25 3.53 -6.50
CA CYS A 67 -4.32 2.42 -6.34
C CYS A 67 -4.79 1.27 -7.23
N GLN A 68 -4.00 0.88 -8.21
CA GLN A 68 -4.45 0.01 -9.29
C GLN A 68 -3.32 -0.85 -9.87
N GLY A 69 -3.66 -1.70 -10.84
CA GLY A 69 -2.72 -2.60 -11.50
C GLY A 69 -2.31 -3.77 -10.60
N GLY A 70 -1.24 -4.46 -10.97
CA GLY A 70 -0.68 -5.57 -10.22
C GLY A 70 -0.65 -6.86 -11.04
N THR A 71 0.54 -7.43 -11.19
CA THR A 71 0.77 -8.65 -11.98
C THR A 71 0.48 -9.92 -11.19
N HIS A 72 0.43 -9.83 -9.86
CA HIS A 72 0.18 -10.97 -8.97
C HIS A 72 -0.47 -10.53 -7.66
N TRP A 73 -1.44 -11.31 -7.17
CA TRP A 73 -2.21 -10.98 -5.97
C TRP A 73 -1.37 -10.92 -4.69
N THR A 74 -0.29 -11.71 -4.59
CA THR A 74 0.60 -11.66 -3.41
C THR A 74 1.35 -10.34 -3.31
N HIS A 75 1.65 -9.69 -4.44
CA HIS A 75 2.27 -8.37 -4.43
C HIS A 75 1.34 -7.33 -3.81
N TRP A 76 0.04 -7.44 -4.07
CA TRP A 76 -0.98 -6.63 -3.42
C TRP A 76 -1.02 -6.82 -1.90
N ALA A 77 -0.91 -8.05 -1.41
CA ALA A 77 -0.90 -8.31 0.04
C ALA A 77 0.28 -7.59 0.71
N LEU A 78 1.48 -7.68 0.13
CA LEU A 78 2.68 -6.99 0.63
C LEU A 78 2.54 -5.46 0.53
N ALA A 79 1.95 -4.95 -0.54
CA ALA A 79 1.75 -3.52 -0.74
C ALA A 79 0.76 -2.91 0.25
N VAL A 80 -0.34 -3.60 0.52
CA VAL A 80 -1.32 -3.16 1.52
C VAL A 80 -0.71 -3.18 2.92
N GLU A 81 0.06 -4.21 3.27
CA GLU A 81 0.79 -4.25 4.55
C GLU A 81 1.76 -3.07 4.68
N SER A 82 2.58 -2.80 3.65
CA SER A 82 3.52 -1.68 3.63
C SER A 82 2.82 -0.31 3.73
N ALA A 83 1.68 -0.16 3.05
CA ALA A 83 0.84 1.04 3.12
C ALA A 83 0.27 1.26 4.53
N LEU A 84 -0.21 0.20 5.19
CA LEU A 84 -0.72 0.28 6.56
C LEU A 84 0.37 0.65 7.56
N VAL A 85 1.57 0.07 7.43
CA VAL A 85 2.74 0.44 8.26
C VAL A 85 3.08 1.92 8.06
N SER A 86 3.16 2.38 6.82
CA SER A 86 3.48 3.78 6.50
C SER A 86 2.41 4.76 7.03
N LEU A 87 1.13 4.39 6.96
CA LEU A 87 0.04 5.18 7.52
C LEU A 87 0.07 5.22 9.05
N ALA A 88 0.46 4.11 9.70
CA ALA A 88 0.61 4.05 11.16
C ALA A 88 1.78 4.91 11.65
N GLU A 89 2.92 4.87 10.95
CA GLU A 89 4.07 5.74 11.22
C GLU A 89 3.72 7.23 11.06
N ALA A 90 2.85 7.54 10.11
CA ALA A 90 2.33 8.89 9.90
C ALA A 90 1.21 9.29 10.89
N GLY A 91 0.79 8.40 11.79
CA GLY A 91 -0.26 8.65 12.77
C GLY A 91 -1.68 8.79 12.17
N VAL A 92 -1.89 8.30 10.94
CA VAL A 92 -3.17 8.41 10.23
C VAL A 92 -4.12 7.28 10.64
N VAL A 93 -3.55 6.11 10.92
CA VAL A 93 -4.26 4.94 11.46
C VAL A 93 -3.52 4.48 12.72
N PRO A 94 -4.20 3.80 13.66
CA PRO A 94 -3.49 3.16 14.76
C PRO A 94 -2.49 2.14 14.21
N PRO A 95 -1.35 1.91 14.89
CA PRO A 95 -0.47 0.81 14.54
C PRO A 95 -1.28 -0.48 14.55
N ALA A 96 -1.03 -1.35 13.57
CA ALA A 96 -1.62 -2.69 13.56
C ALA A 96 -1.33 -3.30 14.95
N ALA A 97 -2.39 -3.56 15.72
CA ALA A 97 -2.24 -4.25 16.98
C ALA A 97 -1.49 -5.54 16.66
N ALA A 98 -0.28 -5.69 17.19
CA ALA A 98 0.44 -6.96 17.14
C ALA A 98 -0.59 -8.02 17.53
N ALA A 99 -0.86 -8.96 16.62
CA ALA A 99 -1.85 -10.01 16.83
C ALA A 99 -1.69 -10.53 18.26
N ALA A 100 -2.73 -10.31 19.08
CA ALA A 100 -2.66 -10.55 20.51
C ALA A 100 -2.21 -12.00 20.76
N GLY A 101 -1.05 -12.12 21.40
CA GLY A 101 -0.37 -13.38 21.70
C GLY A 101 0.64 -13.21 22.82
N ASP A 102 0.29 -12.47 23.88
CA ASP A 102 0.96 -12.59 25.18
C ASP A 102 0.14 -13.55 26.06
N SER A 103 0.58 -14.80 26.12
CA SER A 103 0.24 -15.71 27.22
C SER A 103 1.38 -16.71 27.44
N SER A 104 2.16 -16.44 28.47
CA SER A 104 2.97 -17.44 29.15
C SER A 104 2.05 -18.49 29.81
N SER A 105 1.89 -19.68 29.20
CA SER A 105 1.95 -21.00 29.86
C SER A 105 1.40 -22.15 28.98
N SER A 106 2.24 -23.18 28.81
CA SER A 106 1.95 -24.62 28.63
C SER A 106 1.16 -25.13 27.40
N SER A 107 1.90 -25.87 26.56
CA SER A 107 1.59 -27.15 25.90
C SER A 107 0.15 -27.47 25.47
N SER A 108 -0.09 -27.60 24.16
CA SER A 108 -0.45 -28.89 23.51
C SER A 108 -0.83 -28.68 22.04
N SER A 109 -0.37 -29.61 21.20
CA SER A 109 -0.62 -29.68 19.76
C SER A 109 -2.11 -29.78 19.43
N SER A 110 -2.54 -29.09 18.38
CA SER A 110 -3.56 -29.61 17.48
C SER A 110 -3.44 -28.94 16.12
N SER A 111 -3.27 -29.77 15.10
CA SER A 111 -3.31 -29.40 13.69
C SER A 111 -4.66 -28.73 13.40
N ALA A 112 -4.62 -27.53 12.82
CA ALA A 112 -5.79 -26.86 12.29
C ALA A 112 -5.55 -26.58 10.81
N GLU A 113 -6.53 -27.01 10.03
CA GLU A 113 -6.53 -27.13 8.58
C GLU A 113 -6.31 -25.80 7.87
N LEU A 114 -5.55 -25.85 6.78
CA LEU A 114 -5.49 -24.78 5.78
C LEU A 114 -6.81 -24.78 5.01
N GLN A 115 -7.76 -23.96 5.46
CA GLN A 115 -8.92 -23.62 4.65
C GLN A 115 -8.56 -22.47 3.73
N GLU A 116 -8.25 -22.88 2.50
CA GLU A 116 -8.20 -22.12 1.27
C GLU A 116 -9.56 -21.42 1.04
N GLU A 117 -9.75 -20.23 1.61
CA GLU A 117 -10.86 -19.34 1.25
C GLU A 117 -10.46 -18.53 0.02
N GLN A 118 -10.81 -19.13 -1.11
CA GLN A 118 -11.06 -18.59 -2.44
C GLN A 118 -11.36 -17.07 -2.48
N ALA A 119 -10.32 -16.25 -2.55
CA ALA A 119 -10.41 -14.88 -3.05
C ALA A 119 -10.50 -14.93 -4.59
N VAL A 120 -11.68 -15.23 -5.12
CA VAL A 120 -12.01 -14.92 -6.52
C VAL A 120 -12.15 -13.39 -6.60
N LEU A 121 -11.03 -12.71 -6.86
CA LEU A 121 -11.06 -11.35 -7.37
C LEU A 121 -11.20 -11.46 -8.89
N VAL A 122 -12.43 -11.26 -9.37
CA VAL A 122 -12.76 -11.20 -10.79
C VAL A 122 -11.92 -10.09 -11.44
N CYS A 123 -11.18 -10.43 -12.49
CA CYS A 123 -10.50 -9.47 -13.38
C CYS A 123 -11.52 -8.57 -14.11
#